data_AF-A0A0K0G428-F1
#
_entry.id   AF-A0A0K0G428-F1
#
_cell.length_a   1.000
_cell.length_b   1.000
_cell.length_c   1.000
_cell.angle_alpha   90.00
_cell.angle_beta   90.00
_cell.angle_gamma   90.00
#
_symmetry.space_group_name_H-M   'P 1'
#
loop_
_entity.id
_entity.type
_entity.pdbx_description
1 polymer ?
#
loop_
_entity_poly.entity_id
_entity_poly.type
_entity_poly.pdbx_seq_one_letter_code
_entity_poly.pdbx_strand_id
1 'polypeptide(L)'
;MPTIFTGKECTDLSLLDNKCGKRLLDVDKTKDEHLTVSGMKTCYYRLTASIEDKVQLYIEKTDLIDSEVCNPDQGLEIKFVADKSVSGAVLCGENSEEIIKSENNVLYIKYVGLTHNSTVKIKYRDVE
;
A
#
# COMPACT_ATOMS: atom_id res chain seq x y z
N MET A 1 -21.37 -1.66 0.43
CA MET A 1 -20.90 -0.26 0.49
C MET A 1 -19.52 -0.28 1.13
N PRO A 2 -18.45 0.26 0.50
CA PRO A 2 -17.14 0.19 1.13
C PRO A 2 -17.04 1.24 2.25
N THR A 3 -16.95 0.76 3.49
CA THR A 3 -16.91 1.52 4.77
C THR A 3 -15.58 2.26 5.01
N ILE A 4 -14.77 2.42 3.97
CA ILE A 4 -13.32 2.68 4.05
C ILE A 4 -12.99 4.14 3.77
N PHE A 5 -13.87 4.85 3.07
CA PHE A 5 -13.71 6.28 2.85
C PHE A 5 -14.81 7.05 3.57
N THR A 6 -14.39 8.02 4.38
CA THR A 6 -15.23 8.90 5.19
C THR A 6 -15.07 10.35 4.72
N GLY A 7 -15.78 11.27 5.35
CA GLY A 7 -15.82 12.67 4.95
C GLY A 7 -16.90 12.93 3.89
N LYS A 8 -17.24 14.21 3.67
CA LYS A 8 -18.29 14.60 2.71
C LYS A 8 -17.96 14.19 1.28
N GLU A 9 -16.67 14.23 0.93
CA GLU A 9 -16.15 13.90 -0.39
C GLU A 9 -15.68 12.43 -0.49
N CYS A 10 -15.84 11.61 0.55
CA CYS A 10 -15.33 10.23 0.60
C CYS A 10 -13.84 10.13 0.23
N THR A 11 -13.03 11.10 0.66
CA THR A 11 -11.59 11.14 0.43
C THR A 11 -10.79 10.63 1.62
N ASP A 12 -11.40 10.60 2.81
CA ASP A 12 -10.67 10.36 4.05
C ASP A 12 -10.63 8.87 4.34
N LEU A 13 -9.45 8.30 4.60
CA LEU A 13 -9.35 6.90 4.99
C LEU A 13 -9.96 6.69 6.39
N SER A 14 -10.96 5.81 6.48
CA SER A 14 -11.63 5.40 7.71
C SER A 14 -10.62 4.78 8.67
N LEU A 15 -10.25 5.52 9.73
CA LEU A 15 -9.19 5.19 10.68
C LEU A 15 -9.55 4.11 11.71
N LEU A 16 -10.68 3.42 11.56
CA LEU A 16 -11.34 2.64 12.61
C LEU A 16 -10.62 1.34 13.06
N ASP A 17 -9.49 0.95 12.47
CA ASP A 17 -8.73 -0.25 12.89
C ASP A 17 -7.34 0.11 13.44
N ASN A 18 -7.26 0.28 14.76
CA ASN A 18 -6.03 0.65 15.46
C ASN A 18 -4.87 -0.36 15.26
N LYS A 19 -5.11 -1.56 14.70
CA LYS A 19 -4.09 -2.60 14.46
C LYS A 19 -3.18 -2.33 13.25
N CYS A 20 -3.46 -1.29 12.46
CA CYS A 20 -2.72 -0.95 11.24
C CYS A 20 -1.59 0.08 11.46
N GLY A 21 -1.46 0.63 12.68
CA GLY A 21 -0.45 1.65 12.98
C GLY A 21 -0.67 2.97 12.23
N LYS A 22 0.42 3.70 11.94
CA LYS A 22 0.38 4.95 11.17
C LYS A 22 0.03 4.66 9.71
N ARG A 23 -1.01 5.33 9.19
CA ARG A 23 -1.57 5.07 7.85
C ARG A 23 -1.29 6.17 6.83
N LEU A 24 -1.16 7.41 7.31
CA LEU A 24 -0.74 8.55 6.52
C LEU A 24 0.76 8.67 6.71
N LEU A 25 1.55 8.35 5.70
CA LEU A 25 3.01 8.31 5.75
C LEU A 25 3.56 9.42 4.87
N ASP A 26 4.25 10.38 5.47
CA ASP A 26 5.03 11.38 4.75
C ASP A 26 6.38 10.77 4.45
N VAL A 27 6.76 10.72 3.17
CA VAL A 27 7.97 10.01 2.73
C VAL A 27 9.16 10.95 2.80
N ASP A 28 10.20 10.55 3.52
CA ASP A 28 11.42 11.33 3.69
C ASP A 28 12.30 11.34 2.40
N LYS A 29 12.84 12.52 2.03
CA LYS A 29 13.77 12.69 0.91
C LYS A 29 15.15 12.09 1.14
N THR A 30 15.55 11.92 2.40
CA THR A 30 16.95 11.70 2.78
C THR A 30 17.25 10.26 3.17
N LYS A 31 16.22 9.43 3.37
CA LYS A 31 16.39 8.07 3.86
C LYS A 31 15.32 7.14 3.34
N ASP A 32 15.68 5.87 3.27
CA ASP A 32 14.73 4.79 3.04
C ASP A 32 13.96 4.50 4.34
N GLU A 33 12.66 4.29 4.22
CA GLU A 33 11.77 3.90 5.32
C GLU A 33 11.11 2.56 5.03
N HIS A 34 10.59 1.90 6.07
CA HIS A 34 9.97 0.58 5.93
C HIS A 34 8.52 0.58 6.39
N LEU A 35 7.66 -0.03 5.59
CA LEU A 35 6.30 -0.40 5.94
C LEU A 35 6.26 -1.91 6.15
N THR A 36 5.94 -2.34 7.37
CA THR A 36 5.70 -3.76 7.69
C THR A 36 4.29 -3.92 8.22
N VAL A 37 3.53 -4.82 7.61
CA VAL A 37 2.16 -5.14 8.02
C VAL A 37 1.96 -6.64 7.98
N SER A 38 1.38 -7.20 9.04
CA SER A 38 1.19 -8.65 9.18
C SER A 38 -0.11 -9.02 9.91
N GLY A 39 -0.50 -10.27 9.71
CA GLY A 39 -1.67 -10.91 10.30
C GLY A 39 -2.95 -10.73 9.49
N MET A 40 -4.01 -11.38 9.97
CA MET A 40 -5.34 -11.36 9.36
C MET A 40 -6.05 -10.04 9.65
N LYS A 41 -5.90 -9.07 8.74
CA LYS A 41 -6.48 -7.73 8.83
C LYS A 41 -6.45 -7.05 7.47
N THR A 42 -7.24 -5.98 7.33
CA THR A 42 -7.19 -5.11 6.16
C THR A 42 -6.66 -3.74 6.57
N CYS A 43 -5.62 -3.26 5.89
CA CYS A 43 -5.01 -1.97 6.18
C CYS A 43 -4.88 -1.13 4.92
N TYR A 44 -5.17 0.16 5.05
CA TYR A 44 -5.03 1.14 3.99
C TYR A 44 -3.98 2.16 4.38
N TYR A 45 -3.01 2.38 3.48
CA TYR A 45 -1.94 3.33 3.66
C TYR A 45 -1.96 4.35 2.52
N ARG A 46 -1.64 5.59 2.86
CA ARG A 46 -1.37 6.67 1.91
C ARG A 46 0.06 7.14 2.15
N LEU A 47 0.90 7.02 1.13
CA LEU A 47 2.25 7.56 1.13
C LEU A 47 2.22 8.87 0.34
N THR A 48 2.79 9.93 0.90
CA THR A 48 2.89 11.24 0.28
C THR A 48 4.36 11.67 0.25
N ALA A 49 4.93 11.71 -0.95
CA ALA A 49 6.23 12.31 -1.21
C ALA A 49 6.10 13.84 -1.33
N SER A 50 7.24 14.50 -1.44
CA SER A 50 7.31 15.94 -1.68
C SER A 50 6.62 16.33 -2.98
N ILE A 51 6.23 17.60 -3.08
CA ILE A 51 5.54 18.11 -4.27
C ILE A 51 6.47 17.95 -5.49
N GLU A 52 5.90 17.49 -6.61
CA GLU A 52 6.58 17.14 -7.89
C GLU A 52 7.39 15.83 -7.89
N ASP A 53 7.73 15.28 -6.73
CA ASP A 53 8.45 14.01 -6.64
C ASP A 53 7.51 12.80 -6.71
N LYS A 54 8.10 11.61 -6.70
CA LYS A 54 7.42 10.33 -6.79
C LYS A 54 7.80 9.44 -5.61
N VAL A 55 6.87 8.60 -5.19
CA VAL A 55 7.13 7.51 -4.26
C VAL A 55 7.67 6.32 -5.05
N GLN A 56 8.84 5.82 -4.65
CA GLN A 56 9.37 4.53 -5.10
C GLN A 56 9.22 3.49 -3.99
N LEU A 57 8.60 2.36 -4.32
CA LEU A 57 8.51 1.19 -3.47
C LEU A 57 9.51 0.13 -3.93
N TYR A 58 10.09 -0.56 -2.96
CA TYR A 58 10.84 -1.80 -3.14
C TYR A 58 10.17 -2.88 -2.28
N ILE A 59 9.55 -3.85 -2.93
CA ILE A 59 8.86 -4.96 -2.28
C ILE A 59 9.93 -5.94 -1.80
N GLU A 60 10.30 -5.84 -0.52
CA GLU A 60 11.31 -6.72 0.06
C GLU A 60 10.78 -8.14 0.22
N LYS A 61 9.52 -8.26 0.67
CA LYS A 61 8.86 -9.55 0.87
C LYS A 61 7.34 -9.40 0.89
N THR A 62 6.65 -10.30 0.20
CA THR A 62 5.26 -10.66 0.52
C THR A 62 5.21 -12.13 0.91
N ASP A 63 4.26 -12.46 1.78
CA ASP A 63 3.84 -13.80 2.12
C ASP A 63 2.33 -13.67 2.33
N LEU A 64 1.58 -13.92 1.26
CA LEU A 64 0.14 -13.72 1.19
C LEU A 64 -0.49 -15.02 0.70
N ILE A 65 -1.82 -15.13 0.76
CA ILE A 65 -2.49 -16.26 0.10
C ILE A 65 -2.15 -16.21 -1.38
N ASP A 66 -1.71 -17.35 -1.90
CA ASP A 66 -1.44 -17.54 -3.31
C ASP A 66 -2.72 -17.95 -4.05
N SER A 67 -2.86 -17.50 -5.29
CA SER A 67 -4.02 -17.74 -6.13
C SER A 67 -3.64 -17.60 -7.59
N GLU A 68 -4.24 -18.41 -8.48
CA GLU A 68 -4.01 -18.30 -9.93
C GLU A 68 -4.32 -16.89 -10.48
N VAL A 69 -5.27 -16.19 -9.85
CA VAL A 69 -5.64 -14.81 -10.19
C VAL A 69 -5.62 -13.97 -8.92
N CYS A 70 -4.61 -13.10 -8.78
CA CYS A 70 -4.53 -12.18 -7.65
C CYS A 70 -5.69 -11.17 -7.68
N ASN A 71 -6.55 -11.21 -6.65
CA ASN A 71 -7.68 -10.30 -6.50
C ASN A 71 -7.33 -9.16 -5.53
N PRO A 72 -7.75 -7.90 -5.80
CA PRO A 72 -7.62 -6.77 -4.86
C PRO A 72 -8.16 -7.01 -3.44
N ASP A 73 -9.06 -7.97 -3.25
CA ASP A 73 -9.63 -8.34 -1.95
C ASP A 73 -8.84 -9.47 -1.25
N GLN A 74 -7.76 -9.97 -1.85
CA GLN A 74 -6.99 -11.11 -1.35
C GLN A 74 -5.48 -10.92 -1.59
N GLY A 75 -4.94 -9.76 -1.24
CA GLY A 75 -3.51 -9.52 -1.39
C GLY A 75 -3.09 -8.08 -1.12
N LEU A 76 -2.05 -7.64 -1.82
CA LEU A 76 -1.50 -6.30 -1.75
C LEU A 76 -1.83 -5.53 -3.04
N GLU A 77 -2.75 -4.58 -2.95
CA GLU A 77 -3.06 -3.66 -4.06
C GLU A 77 -2.27 -2.36 -3.88
N ILE A 78 -1.61 -1.92 -4.94
CA ILE A 78 -0.78 -0.71 -4.99
C ILE A 78 -1.30 0.20 -6.11
N LYS A 79 -1.88 1.35 -5.75
CA LYS A 79 -2.36 2.36 -6.69
C LYS A 79 -1.32 3.46 -6.90
N PHE A 80 -0.50 3.28 -7.93
CA PHE A 80 0.65 4.14 -8.25
C PHE A 80 0.40 5.09 -9.44
N VAL A 81 -0.62 4.81 -10.27
CA VAL A 81 -1.06 5.66 -11.41
C VAL A 81 -1.68 6.96 -10.90
N ALA A 82 -1.53 8.08 -11.60
CA ALA A 82 -2.04 9.39 -11.18
C ALA A 82 -3.57 9.40 -11.08
N ASP A 83 -4.25 8.87 -12.08
CA ASP A 83 -5.69 8.62 -12.05
C ASP A 83 -5.99 7.39 -11.17
N LYS A 84 -6.50 7.62 -9.96
CA LYS A 84 -6.77 6.57 -8.96
C LYS A 84 -8.01 5.72 -9.30
N SER A 85 -8.75 6.07 -10.36
CA SER A 85 -9.81 5.22 -10.92
C SER A 85 -9.25 4.05 -11.73
N VAL A 86 -8.01 4.16 -12.22
CA VAL A 86 -7.30 3.08 -12.92
C VAL A 86 -6.89 2.00 -11.92
N SER A 87 -6.96 0.73 -12.36
CA SER A 87 -6.50 -0.42 -11.60
C SER A 87 -5.02 -0.30 -11.24
N GLY A 88 -4.68 -0.61 -9.98
CA GLY A 88 -3.29 -0.70 -9.52
C GLY A 88 -2.64 -2.05 -9.82
N ALA A 89 -1.39 -2.21 -9.39
CA ALA A 89 -0.76 -3.52 -9.33
C ALA A 89 -1.33 -4.32 -8.15
N VAL A 90 -1.57 -5.62 -8.33
CA VAL A 90 -2.05 -6.52 -7.27
C VAL A 90 -1.07 -7.66 -7.13
N LEU A 91 -0.49 -7.82 -5.94
CA LEU A 91 0.44 -8.90 -5.60
C LEU A 91 -0.23 -9.87 -4.63
N CYS A 92 -0.05 -11.17 -4.87
CA CYS A 92 -0.46 -12.27 -3.99
C CYS A 92 0.65 -13.33 -3.94
N GLY A 93 0.58 -14.28 -3.01
CA GLY A 93 1.65 -15.25 -2.79
C GLY A 93 2.97 -14.65 -2.27
N GLU A 94 4.08 -15.31 -2.58
CA GLU A 94 5.45 -14.89 -2.22
C GLU A 94 6.10 -14.08 -3.34
N ASN A 95 6.43 -12.81 -3.07
CA ASN A 95 7.12 -11.92 -4.00
C ASN A 95 8.30 -11.25 -3.30
N SER A 96 9.35 -10.94 -4.05
CA SER A 96 10.53 -10.21 -3.57
C SER A 96 11.21 -9.50 -4.73
N GLU A 97 11.97 -8.44 -4.42
CA GLU A 97 12.83 -7.72 -5.36
C GLU A 97 12.08 -6.91 -6.44
N GLU A 98 10.78 -6.67 -6.25
CA GLU A 98 9.97 -5.85 -7.17
C GLU A 98 10.09 -4.36 -6.87
N ILE A 99 10.18 -3.52 -7.91
CA ILE A 99 10.22 -2.06 -7.80
C ILE A 99 8.99 -1.46 -8.46
N ILE A 100 8.26 -0.62 -7.71
CA ILE A 100 7.10 0.13 -8.23
C ILE A 100 7.34 1.61 -8.00
N LYS A 101 7.32 2.42 -9.08
CA LYS A 101 7.41 3.88 -9.01
C LYS A 101 6.06 4.50 -9.34
N SER A 102 5.62 5.44 -8.51
CA SER A 102 4.39 6.19 -8.75
C SER A 102 4.52 7.23 -9.85
N GLU A 103 3.40 7.61 -10.45
CA GLU A 103 3.33 8.66 -11.46
C GLU A 103 3.29 10.07 -10.84
N ASN A 104 2.82 10.18 -9.59
CA ASN A 104 2.75 11.43 -8.84
C ASN A 104 3.23 11.22 -7.39
N ASN A 105 3.18 12.28 -6.59
CA ASN A 105 3.67 12.27 -5.22
C ASN A 105 2.77 11.52 -4.22
N VAL A 106 1.67 10.89 -4.68
CA VAL A 106 0.74 10.19 -3.80
C VAL A 106 0.54 8.75 -4.26
N LEU A 107 0.80 7.81 -3.37
CA LEU A 107 0.60 6.39 -3.60
C LEU A 107 -0.32 5.81 -2.52
N TYR A 108 -1.22 4.90 -2.91
CA TYR A 108 -2.06 4.17 -1.97
C TYR A 108 -1.73 2.69 -1.96
N ILE A 109 -1.76 2.09 -0.77
CA ILE A 109 -1.57 0.65 -0.57
C ILE A 109 -2.77 0.12 0.20
N LYS A 110 -3.35 -0.98 -0.30
CA LYS A 110 -4.33 -1.78 0.42
C LYS A 110 -3.71 -3.15 0.66
N TYR A 111 -3.50 -3.47 1.94
CA TYR A 111 -3.11 -4.78 2.40
C TYR A 111 -4.37 -5.54 2.84
N VAL A 112 -4.56 -6.76 2.34
CA VAL A 112 -5.58 -7.70 2.80
C VAL A 112 -4.91 -9.01 3.20
N GLY A 113 -4.64 -9.16 4.50
CA GLY A 113 -4.16 -10.41 5.08
C GLY A 113 -5.31 -11.33 5.44
N LEU A 114 -5.28 -12.55 4.94
CA LEU A 114 -6.33 -13.56 5.17
C LEU A 114 -5.90 -14.67 6.13
N THR A 115 -4.61 -14.73 6.48
CA THR A 115 -4.05 -15.70 7.42
C THR A 115 -3.25 -15.00 8.52
N HIS A 116 -3.00 -15.68 9.64
CA HIS A 116 -2.12 -15.16 10.69
C HIS A 116 -0.67 -14.96 10.22
N ASN A 117 -0.24 -15.70 9.20
CA ASN A 117 1.10 -15.62 8.63
C ASN A 117 1.22 -14.56 7.53
N SER A 118 0.09 -14.03 7.04
CA SER A 118 0.09 -13.01 6.00
C SER A 118 1.00 -11.86 6.42
N THR A 119 1.98 -11.50 5.59
CA THR A 119 2.92 -10.43 5.88
C THR A 119 3.42 -9.75 4.62
N VAL A 120 3.68 -8.45 4.74
CA VAL A 120 4.25 -7.63 3.69
C VAL A 120 5.30 -6.72 4.32
N LYS A 121 6.48 -6.67 3.69
CA LYS A 121 7.57 -5.77 4.02
C LYS A 121 7.95 -4.99 2.77
N ILE A 122 7.83 -3.67 2.85
CA ILE A 122 8.09 -2.75 1.74
C ILE A 122 9.06 -1.69 2.24
N LYS A 123 10.13 -1.47 1.49
CA LYS A 123 10.98 -0.29 1.65
C LYS A 123 10.47 0.80 0.71
N TYR A 124 10.40 2.04 1.17
CA TYR A 124 9.91 3.15 0.37
C TYR A 124 10.78 4.40 0.57
N ARG A 125 10.83 5.23 -0.46
CA ARG A 125 11.58 6.49 -0.47
C ARG A 125 11.00 7.48 -1.48
N ASP A 126 11.32 8.75 -1.27
CA ASP A 126 11.01 9.85 -2.18
C ASP A 126 12.11 9.88 -3.27
N VAL A 127 11.70 10.02 -4.54
CA VAL A 127 12.59 10.12 -5.69
C VAL A 127 12.07 11.16 -6.68
N GLU A 128 13.00 11.89 -7.30
CA GLU A 128 12.74 12.78 -8.44
C GLU A 128 12.17 12.00 -9.66
#